data_AF-A0A0D7EV42-F1
#
_entry.id   AF-A0A0D7EV42-F1
#
_cell.length_a   1.000
_cell.length_b   1.000
_cell.length_c   1.000
_cell.angle_alpha   90.00
_cell.angle_beta   90.00
_cell.angle_gamma   90.00
#
_symmetry.space_group_name_H-M   'P 1'
#
loop_
_entity.id
_entity.type
_entity.pdbx_description
1 polymer ?
#
loop_
_entity_poly.entity_id
_entity_poly.type
_entity_poly.pdbx_seq_one_letter_code
_entity_poly.pdbx_strand_id
1 'polypeptide(L)'
;MVIDDTNLSRAWARLLLQVLEGSGTEVAPLILSLTGFAESGASSEEPTVRQALDRLLERKGRLVVDDVAFTIFPQRLWEMSRGDRTRLFALYRATFPRWQAMNRKANGRGLYFERMVMYGRGPCDGNQLEWILSQFNSRTGVRRSMLQATTFDPGRDHVASAQLGFPCLQQVSFEPTPAGLVTNAFYATQQIFDKAYGNYLGLAQLGAFMAHEMGMPLARLNVMVGIAKLERITKSDADLAPLVDAAHALVAPAAAPATRPAVASAPAGATL
;
A
#
# COMPACT_ATOMS: atom_id res chain seq x y z
N MET A 1 -9.67 3.79 -14.53
CA MET A 1 -8.28 4.31 -14.63
C MET A 1 -7.32 3.19 -14.29
N VAL A 2 -6.24 3.04 -15.07
CA VAL A 2 -5.16 2.10 -14.77
C VAL A 2 -3.87 2.90 -14.57
N ILE A 3 -3.16 2.66 -13.47
CA ILE A 3 -1.86 3.25 -13.15
C ILE A 3 -0.89 2.09 -12.98
N ASP A 4 0.18 2.06 -13.77
CA ASP A 4 1.31 1.16 -13.57
C ASP A 4 2.56 2.00 -13.36
N ASP A 5 3.29 1.71 -12.28
CA ASP A 5 4.42 2.52 -11.85
C ASP A 5 5.44 1.71 -11.03
N THR A 6 6.65 2.25 -10.90
CA THR A 6 7.71 1.70 -10.04
C THR A 6 7.94 2.53 -8.77
N ASN A 7 7.27 3.67 -8.65
CA ASN A 7 7.38 4.56 -7.51
C ASN A 7 5.98 4.87 -6.95
N LEU A 8 5.82 4.64 -5.65
CA LEU A 8 4.55 4.78 -4.94
C LEU A 8 4.08 6.24 -4.94
N SER A 9 4.97 7.20 -4.64
CA SER A 9 4.64 8.62 -4.69
C SER A 9 4.14 9.03 -6.07
N ARG A 10 4.79 8.56 -7.13
CA ARG A 10 4.41 8.90 -8.52
C ARG A 10 3.07 8.28 -8.90
N ALA A 11 2.84 7.01 -8.56
CA ALA A 11 1.55 6.37 -8.80
C ALA A 11 0.40 7.11 -8.10
N TRP A 12 0.59 7.46 -6.83
CA TRP A 12 -0.41 8.20 -6.07
C TRP A 12 -0.57 9.65 -6.58
N ALA A 13 0.52 10.33 -6.96
CA ALA A 13 0.48 11.67 -7.53
C ALA A 13 -0.30 11.70 -8.84
N ARG A 14 -0.11 10.71 -9.72
CA ARG A 14 -0.89 10.56 -10.97
C ARG A 14 -2.38 10.41 -10.69
N LEU A 15 -2.74 9.62 -9.68
CA LEU A 15 -4.14 9.50 -9.24
C LEU A 15 -4.68 10.84 -8.73
N LEU A 16 -3.94 11.52 -7.85
CA LEU A 16 -4.36 12.80 -7.28
C LEU A 16 -4.57 13.85 -8.38
N LEU A 17 -3.57 14.05 -9.25
CA LEU A 17 -3.62 15.02 -10.33
C LEU A 17 -4.76 14.73 -11.30
N GLN A 18 -4.98 13.47 -11.67
CA GLN A 18 -6.12 13.08 -12.51
C GLN A 18 -7.46 13.54 -11.93
N VAL A 19 -7.65 13.44 -10.61
CA VAL A 19 -8.88 13.91 -9.96
C VAL A 19 -8.91 15.43 -9.83
N LEU A 20 -7.77 16.06 -9.52
CA LEU A 20 -7.67 17.52 -9.39
C LEU A 20 -7.91 18.25 -10.73
N GLU A 21 -7.46 17.68 -11.84
CA GLU A 21 -7.59 18.28 -13.17
C GLU A 21 -8.89 17.89 -13.88
N GLY A 22 -9.51 16.75 -13.51
CA GLY A 22 -10.78 16.29 -14.07
C GLY A 22 -11.99 17.13 -13.64
N SER A 23 -13.18 16.86 -14.19
CA SER A 23 -14.42 17.55 -13.76
C SER A 23 -15.03 16.98 -12.47
N GLY A 24 -14.67 15.74 -12.10
CA GLY A 24 -15.20 15.03 -10.94
C GLY A 24 -14.29 15.05 -9.71
N THR A 25 -14.76 14.36 -8.65
CA THR A 25 -13.98 14.10 -7.42
C THR A 25 -13.71 12.60 -7.22
N GLU A 26 -14.06 11.77 -8.20
CA GLU A 26 -14.02 10.31 -8.09
C GLU A 26 -13.43 9.65 -9.33
N VAL A 27 -12.86 8.46 -9.13
CA VAL A 27 -12.40 7.54 -10.18
C VAL A 27 -13.01 6.17 -9.89
N ALA A 28 -13.74 5.62 -10.86
CA ALA A 28 -14.36 4.31 -10.75
C ALA A 28 -14.37 3.57 -12.11
N PRO A 29 -13.78 2.36 -12.22
CA PRO A 29 -12.88 1.73 -11.25
C PRO A 29 -11.46 2.32 -11.31
N LEU A 30 -10.67 2.11 -10.25
CA LEU A 30 -9.22 2.34 -10.23
C LEU A 30 -8.49 1.00 -10.12
N ILE A 31 -7.47 0.82 -10.96
CA ILE A 31 -6.49 -0.26 -10.85
C ILE A 31 -5.11 0.40 -10.74
N LEU A 32 -4.39 0.14 -9.66
CA LEU A 32 -3.03 0.62 -9.44
C LEU A 32 -2.09 -0.57 -9.29
N SER A 33 -1.00 -0.58 -10.06
CA SER A 33 0.03 -1.61 -10.08
C SER A 33 1.37 -0.97 -9.71
N LEU A 34 2.05 -1.53 -8.73
CA LEU A 34 3.40 -1.14 -8.31
C LEU A 34 4.36 -2.30 -8.50
N THR A 35 5.52 -1.99 -9.08
CA THR A 35 6.65 -2.90 -9.25
C THR A 35 7.96 -2.20 -8.85
N GLY A 36 9.12 -2.81 -9.08
CA GLY A 36 10.41 -2.16 -8.83
C GLY A 36 10.76 -2.04 -7.34
N PHE A 37 10.27 -2.97 -6.51
CA PHE A 37 10.64 -3.04 -5.10
C PHE A 37 12.14 -3.34 -4.95
N ALA A 38 12.74 -2.80 -3.89
CA ALA A 38 14.09 -3.16 -3.50
C ALA A 38 14.17 -4.64 -3.08
N GLU A 39 15.38 -5.19 -2.93
CA GLU A 39 15.58 -6.56 -2.45
C GLU A 39 14.94 -6.80 -1.08
N SER A 40 14.90 -5.78 -0.22
CA SER A 40 14.20 -5.80 1.07
C SER A 40 12.67 -5.77 0.97
N GLY A 41 12.12 -5.65 -0.24
CA GLY A 41 10.69 -5.43 -0.50
C GLY A 41 10.23 -3.98 -0.31
N ALA A 42 11.14 -3.06 0.00
CA ALA A 42 10.81 -1.64 0.17
C ALA A 42 10.32 -1.02 -1.14
N SER A 43 9.27 -0.20 -1.05
CA SER A 43 8.75 0.59 -2.18
C SER A 43 9.61 1.82 -2.41
N SER A 44 9.77 2.24 -3.67
CA SER A 44 10.35 3.55 -3.97
C SER A 44 9.33 4.65 -3.67
N GLU A 45 9.75 5.65 -2.89
CA GLU A 45 8.97 6.85 -2.58
C GLU A 45 9.76 8.09 -2.98
N GLU A 46 9.05 9.19 -3.25
CA GLU A 46 9.62 10.52 -3.46
C GLU A 46 9.44 11.36 -2.19
N PRO A 47 10.54 11.71 -1.49
CA PRO A 47 10.49 12.45 -0.23
C PRO A 47 9.76 13.79 -0.31
N THR A 48 9.89 14.51 -1.43
CA THR A 48 9.26 15.83 -1.59
C THR A 48 7.73 15.73 -1.57
N VAL A 49 7.15 14.79 -2.32
CA VAL A 49 5.71 14.50 -2.32
C VAL A 49 5.28 13.95 -0.95
N ARG A 50 6.05 13.01 -0.40
CA ARG A 50 5.74 12.38 0.89
C ARG A 50 5.64 13.41 2.02
N GLN A 51 6.65 14.27 2.15
CA GLN A 51 6.68 15.31 3.18
C GLN A 51 5.62 16.39 2.96
N ALA A 52 5.34 16.77 1.71
CA ALA A 52 4.28 17.73 1.40
C ALA A 52 2.90 17.19 1.80
N LEU A 53 2.66 15.90 1.56
CA LEU A 53 1.43 15.22 1.97
C LEU A 53 1.32 15.14 3.49
N ASP A 54 2.37 14.68 4.20
CA ASP A 54 2.35 14.57 5.67
C ASP A 54 2.09 15.94 6.33
N ARG A 55 2.76 17.02 5.88
CA ARG A 55 2.50 18.38 6.37
C ARG A 55 1.05 18.82 6.14
N LEU A 56 0.48 18.49 4.98
CA LEU A 56 -0.90 18.84 4.67
C LEU A 56 -1.88 18.02 5.54
N LEU A 57 -1.62 16.73 5.75
CA LEU A 57 -2.42 15.87 6.63
C LEU A 57 -2.41 16.41 8.06
N GLU A 58 -1.24 16.75 8.60
CA GLU A 58 -1.09 17.34 9.93
C GLU A 58 -1.88 18.65 10.05
N ARG A 59 -1.72 19.59 9.10
CA ARG A 59 -2.48 20.84 9.08
C ARG A 59 -3.99 20.64 9.07
N LYS A 60 -4.47 19.59 8.41
CA LYS A 60 -5.90 19.24 8.32
C LYS A 60 -6.36 18.31 9.48
N GLY A 61 -5.50 18.05 10.47
CA GLY A 61 -5.82 17.17 11.60
C GLY A 61 -6.12 15.73 11.19
N ARG A 62 -5.44 15.25 10.13
CA ARG A 62 -5.55 13.88 9.61
C ARG A 62 -4.35 13.05 10.07
N LEU A 63 -4.49 11.73 9.99
CA LEU A 63 -3.37 10.82 10.24
C LEU A 63 -2.32 10.99 9.14
N VAL A 64 -1.06 11.06 9.53
CA VAL A 64 0.07 11.01 8.61
C VAL A 64 0.17 9.64 7.93
N VAL A 65 0.94 9.56 6.86
CA VAL A 65 1.06 8.37 6.02
C VAL A 65 1.47 7.13 6.80
N ASP A 66 2.45 7.24 7.71
CA ASP A 66 2.93 6.11 8.52
C ASP A 66 1.84 5.55 9.44
N ASP A 67 1.03 6.42 10.06
CA ASP A 67 -0.06 6.00 10.93
C ASP A 67 -1.16 5.27 10.15
N VAL A 68 -1.41 5.69 8.91
CA VAL A 68 -2.32 4.99 8.01
C VAL A 68 -1.74 3.64 7.58
N ALA A 69 -0.46 3.60 7.17
CA ALA A 69 0.23 2.37 6.79
C ALA A 69 0.23 1.33 7.93
N PHE A 70 0.45 1.79 9.16
CA PHE A 70 0.40 0.97 10.37
C PHE A 70 -0.93 0.23 10.54
N THR A 71 -2.04 0.79 10.04
CA THR A 71 -3.34 0.11 10.12
C THR A 71 -3.39 -1.17 9.28
N ILE A 72 -2.61 -1.23 8.19
CA ILE A 72 -2.48 -2.39 7.27
C ILE A 72 -1.36 -3.31 7.72
N PHE A 73 -0.18 -2.76 8.00
CA PHE A 73 0.98 -3.53 8.45
C PHE A 73 1.80 -2.75 9.47
N PRO A 74 2.05 -3.30 10.66
CA PRO A 74 2.76 -2.60 11.74
C PRO A 74 4.28 -2.71 11.56
N GLN A 75 4.83 -2.02 10.55
CA GLN A 75 6.25 -2.10 10.15
C GLN A 75 7.24 -1.99 11.32
N ARG A 76 7.03 -1.06 12.25
CA ARG A 76 7.90 -0.91 13.43
C ARG A 76 7.90 -2.13 14.35
N LEU A 77 6.76 -2.81 14.51
CA LEU A 77 6.72 -4.06 15.28
C LEU A 77 7.45 -5.18 14.57
N TRP A 78 7.40 -5.20 13.23
CA TRP A 78 8.15 -6.17 12.44
C TRP A 78 9.65 -5.98 12.60
N GLU A 79 10.13 -4.74 12.53
CA GLU A 79 11.53 -4.39 12.80
C GLU A 79 11.95 -4.78 14.23
N MET A 80 11.12 -4.47 15.24
CA MET A 80 11.34 -4.90 16.63
C MET A 80 11.34 -6.41 16.80
N SER A 81 10.68 -7.13 15.90
CA SER A 81 10.63 -8.59 15.88
C SER A 81 11.86 -9.23 15.22
N ARG A 82 12.71 -8.43 14.55
CA ARG A 82 13.97 -8.87 13.95
C ARG A 82 13.82 -10.06 12.99
N GLY A 83 12.77 -10.04 12.17
CA GLY A 83 12.52 -11.11 11.21
C GLY A 83 11.75 -12.31 11.78
N ASP A 84 11.29 -12.27 13.03
CA ASP A 84 10.51 -13.35 13.63
C ASP A 84 8.99 -13.06 13.60
N ARG A 85 8.26 -13.75 12.71
CA ARG A 85 6.80 -13.56 12.60
C ARG A 85 6.02 -13.97 13.86
N THR A 86 6.52 -14.94 14.63
CA THR A 86 5.88 -15.37 15.87
C THR A 86 5.92 -14.23 16.88
N ARG A 87 7.09 -13.59 16.99
CA ARG A 87 7.26 -12.40 17.82
C ARG A 87 6.42 -11.23 17.33
N LEU A 88 6.30 -11.01 16.02
CA LEU A 88 5.43 -9.97 15.45
C LEU A 88 3.98 -10.16 15.89
N PHE A 89 3.43 -11.37 15.71
CA PHE A 89 2.04 -11.67 16.07
C PHE A 89 1.81 -11.57 17.58
N ALA A 90 2.76 -12.04 18.40
CA ALA A 90 2.68 -11.94 19.85
C ALA A 90 2.69 -10.48 20.33
N LEU A 91 3.62 -9.65 19.80
CA LEU A 91 3.70 -8.23 20.13
C LEU A 91 2.41 -7.51 19.74
N TYR A 92 1.93 -7.70 18.50
CA TYR A 92 0.71 -7.05 18.03
C TYR A 92 -0.51 -7.42 18.88
N ARG A 93 -0.68 -8.71 19.18
CA ARG A 93 -1.80 -9.20 20.02
C ARG A 93 -1.77 -8.60 21.43
N ALA A 94 -0.58 -8.44 22.01
CA ALA A 94 -0.43 -7.84 23.33
C ALA A 94 -0.70 -6.33 23.37
N THR A 95 -0.42 -5.61 22.27
CA THR A 95 -0.53 -4.15 22.23
C THR A 95 -1.85 -3.63 21.66
N PHE A 96 -2.47 -4.37 20.73
CA PHE A 96 -3.68 -3.94 20.03
C PHE A 96 -4.83 -3.49 20.95
N PRO A 97 -5.18 -4.20 22.04
CA PRO A 97 -6.26 -3.76 22.94
C PRO A 97 -6.05 -2.35 23.50
N ARG A 98 -4.79 -1.97 23.78
CA ARG A 98 -4.45 -0.63 24.26
C ARG A 98 -4.66 0.43 23.18
N TRP A 99 -4.21 0.18 21.94
CA TRP A 99 -4.42 1.10 20.82
C TRP A 99 -5.89 1.28 20.47
N GLN A 100 -6.68 0.21 20.57
CA GLN A 100 -8.11 0.29 20.39
C GLN A 100 -8.78 1.10 21.50
N ALA A 101 -8.35 0.96 22.76
CA ALA A 101 -8.88 1.72 23.88
C ALA A 101 -8.52 3.21 23.80
N MET A 102 -7.27 3.54 23.46
CA MET A 102 -6.78 4.92 23.37
C MET A 102 -7.51 5.76 22.32
N ASN A 103 -7.97 5.15 21.24
CA ASN A 103 -8.73 5.85 20.19
C ASN A 103 -9.96 5.03 19.77
N ARG A 104 -10.84 4.74 20.73
CA ARG A 104 -12.06 3.94 20.51
C ARG A 104 -12.94 4.48 19.38
N LYS A 105 -12.97 5.81 19.18
CA LYS A 105 -13.76 6.45 18.12
C LYS A 105 -13.25 6.07 16.72
N ALA A 106 -11.92 6.05 16.50
CA ALA A 106 -11.35 5.68 15.21
C ALA A 106 -11.14 4.17 15.06
N ASN A 107 -10.69 3.50 16.13
CA ASN A 107 -10.22 2.10 16.11
C ASN A 107 -11.25 1.11 16.64
N GLY A 108 -12.45 1.57 17.05
CA GLY A 108 -13.47 0.75 17.71
C GLY A 108 -13.97 -0.41 16.84
N ARG A 109 -13.87 -0.30 15.52
CA ARG A 109 -14.21 -1.36 14.56
C ARG A 109 -13.04 -2.28 14.19
N GLY A 110 -11.84 -2.00 14.70
CA GLY A 110 -10.61 -2.74 14.40
C GLY A 110 -9.64 -1.97 13.51
N LEU A 111 -8.54 -2.64 13.17
CA LEU A 111 -7.54 -2.21 12.19
C LEU A 111 -7.36 -3.33 11.16
N TYR A 112 -6.88 -3.04 9.96
CA TYR A 112 -6.78 -4.06 8.92
C TYR A 112 -5.84 -5.21 9.32
N PHE A 113 -4.69 -4.91 9.94
CA PHE A 113 -3.79 -5.96 10.43
C PHE A 113 -4.46 -6.84 11.49
N GLU A 114 -5.22 -6.24 12.43
CA GLU A 114 -6.03 -6.98 13.41
C GLU A 114 -7.02 -7.93 12.71
N ARG A 115 -7.74 -7.45 11.69
CA ARG A 115 -8.66 -8.32 10.95
C ARG A 115 -7.94 -9.49 10.26
N MET A 116 -6.68 -9.34 9.87
CA MET A 116 -5.90 -10.42 9.27
C MET A 116 -5.32 -11.41 10.30
N VAL A 117 -4.92 -10.96 11.49
CA VAL A 117 -4.18 -11.80 12.46
C VAL A 117 -4.98 -12.19 13.72
N MET A 118 -6.16 -11.60 13.91
CA MET A 118 -7.05 -11.80 15.05
C MET A 118 -8.53 -11.80 14.59
N TYR A 119 -8.82 -12.46 13.47
CA TYR A 119 -10.17 -12.49 12.88
C TYR A 119 -11.24 -13.06 13.83
N GLY A 120 -10.82 -13.85 14.82
CA GLY A 120 -11.66 -14.42 15.88
C GLY A 120 -12.37 -15.72 15.51
N ARG A 121 -12.08 -16.28 14.32
CA ARG A 121 -12.57 -17.60 13.89
C ARG A 121 -11.69 -18.17 12.79
N GLY A 122 -11.70 -19.50 12.67
CA GLY A 122 -10.88 -20.23 11.71
C GLY A 122 -9.59 -20.77 12.31
N PRO A 123 -8.70 -21.34 11.48
CA PRO A 123 -7.42 -21.88 11.93
C PRO A 123 -6.54 -20.84 12.62
N CYS A 124 -5.57 -21.30 13.41
CA CYS A 124 -4.63 -20.43 14.14
C CYS A 124 -5.33 -19.34 14.97
N ASP A 125 -6.49 -19.65 15.57
CA ASP A 125 -7.30 -18.70 16.35
C ASP A 125 -7.67 -17.43 15.55
N GLY A 126 -7.96 -17.62 14.25
CA GLY A 126 -8.27 -16.52 13.33
C GLY A 126 -7.06 -15.70 12.86
N ASN A 127 -5.84 -16.17 13.10
CA ASN A 127 -4.66 -15.62 12.43
C ASN A 127 -4.54 -16.20 11.01
N GLN A 128 -5.13 -15.50 10.05
CA GLN A 128 -5.18 -15.92 8.65
C GLN A 128 -3.78 -15.93 8.02
N LEU A 129 -2.92 -14.97 8.37
CA LEU A 129 -1.56 -14.90 7.83
C LEU A 129 -0.69 -16.06 8.34
N GLU A 130 -0.75 -16.38 9.64
CA GLU A 130 -0.05 -17.56 10.16
C GLU A 130 -0.54 -18.85 9.50
N TRP A 131 -1.86 -18.99 9.32
CA TRP A 131 -2.40 -20.16 8.63
C TRP A 131 -1.84 -20.27 7.20
N ILE A 132 -1.90 -19.18 6.41
CA ILE A 132 -1.36 -19.14 5.04
C ILE A 132 0.10 -19.57 5.02
N LEU A 133 0.94 -18.96 5.86
CA LEU A 133 2.37 -19.21 5.90
C LEU A 133 2.71 -20.62 6.40
N SER A 134 2.00 -21.13 7.40
CA SER A 134 2.18 -22.51 7.91
C SER A 134 1.88 -23.54 6.80
N GLN A 135 0.81 -23.33 6.05
CA GLN A 135 0.43 -24.26 4.97
C GLN A 135 1.40 -24.15 3.79
N PHE A 136 1.75 -22.93 3.39
CA PHE A 136 2.71 -22.67 2.31
C PHE A 136 4.07 -23.34 2.59
N ASN A 137 4.57 -23.23 3.83
CA ASN A 137 5.87 -23.78 4.20
C ASN A 137 5.85 -25.28 4.51
N SER A 138 4.66 -25.89 4.73
CA SER A 138 4.56 -27.32 5.07
C SER A 138 4.71 -28.28 3.88
N ARG A 139 4.40 -27.83 2.65
CA ARG A 139 4.38 -28.70 1.47
C ARG A 139 4.43 -27.92 0.16
N THR A 140 4.84 -28.58 -0.91
CA THR A 140 4.72 -28.06 -2.27
C THR A 140 3.29 -28.21 -2.81
N GLY A 141 2.95 -27.47 -3.86
CA GLY A 141 1.65 -27.61 -4.53
C GLY A 141 0.46 -27.13 -3.68
N VAL A 142 0.67 -26.12 -2.85
CA VAL A 142 -0.41 -25.49 -2.10
C VAL A 142 -1.39 -24.81 -3.06
N ARG A 143 -2.69 -25.04 -2.86
CA ARG A 143 -3.73 -24.45 -3.72
C ARG A 143 -3.66 -22.93 -3.63
N ARG A 144 -3.44 -22.26 -4.76
CA ARG A 144 -3.29 -20.79 -4.86
C ARG A 144 -4.43 -20.02 -4.20
N SER A 145 -5.67 -20.48 -4.36
CA SER A 145 -6.84 -19.86 -3.73
C SER A 145 -6.94 -20.01 -2.21
N MET A 146 -5.98 -20.67 -1.54
CA MET A 146 -5.87 -20.60 -0.08
C MET A 146 -5.09 -19.37 0.38
N LEU A 147 -4.26 -18.80 -0.49
CA LEU A 147 -3.34 -17.71 -0.15
C LEU A 147 -4.07 -16.35 -0.19
N GLN A 148 -5.14 -16.23 0.59
CA GLN A 148 -5.95 -15.04 0.71
C GLN A 148 -6.40 -14.81 2.14
N ALA A 149 -6.40 -13.55 2.57
CA ALA A 149 -6.89 -13.12 3.88
C ALA A 149 -7.99 -12.06 3.70
N THR A 150 -9.10 -12.23 4.42
CA THR A 150 -10.19 -11.24 4.42
C THR A 150 -10.01 -10.26 5.57
N THR A 151 -10.42 -9.02 5.35
CA THR A 151 -10.56 -8.03 6.43
C THR A 151 -12.03 -7.67 6.68
N PHE A 152 -12.88 -7.88 5.68
CA PHE A 152 -14.31 -7.70 5.77
C PHE A 152 -14.98 -8.89 6.45
N ASP A 153 -15.76 -8.62 7.49
CA ASP A 153 -16.56 -9.62 8.19
C ASP A 153 -18.06 -9.27 8.07
N PRO A 154 -18.86 -9.99 7.26
CA PRO A 154 -20.27 -9.68 7.09
C PRO A 154 -21.06 -9.70 8.40
N GLY A 155 -20.64 -10.50 9.39
CA GLY A 155 -21.29 -10.51 10.71
C GLY A 155 -21.06 -9.24 11.54
N ARG A 156 -20.00 -8.47 11.24
CA ARG A 156 -19.66 -7.21 11.92
C ARG A 156 -19.96 -5.97 11.08
N ASP A 157 -19.81 -6.11 9.76
CA ASP A 157 -19.63 -4.97 8.85
C ASP A 157 -20.83 -4.77 7.90
N HIS A 158 -21.70 -5.77 7.68
CA HIS A 158 -23.01 -5.55 7.04
C HIS A 158 -24.03 -5.00 8.04
N VAL A 159 -23.92 -3.71 8.33
CA VAL A 159 -24.91 -2.97 9.13
C VAL A 159 -25.55 -1.87 8.29
N ALA A 160 -26.77 -1.45 8.66
CA ALA A 160 -27.56 -0.49 7.88
C ALA A 160 -27.03 0.97 7.88
N SER A 161 -25.84 1.23 8.43
CA SER A 161 -25.28 2.59 8.48
C SER A 161 -24.91 3.06 7.07
N ALA A 162 -25.33 4.27 6.71
CA ALA A 162 -24.98 4.90 5.43
C ALA A 162 -23.46 5.16 5.29
N GLN A 163 -22.74 5.28 6.41
CA GLN A 163 -21.28 5.43 6.45
C GLN A 163 -20.69 4.65 7.61
N LEU A 164 -19.76 3.74 7.31
CA LEU A 164 -19.14 2.86 8.32
C LEU A 164 -17.68 3.23 8.62
N GLY A 165 -17.01 3.89 7.67
CA GLY A 165 -15.60 4.33 7.77
C GLY A 165 -14.55 3.22 7.76
N PHE A 166 -14.91 1.98 8.13
CA PHE A 166 -14.04 0.80 8.14
C PHE A 166 -14.88 -0.50 8.21
N PRO A 167 -14.46 -1.61 7.57
CA PRO A 167 -13.29 -1.75 6.70
C PRO A 167 -13.62 -1.46 5.22
N CYS A 168 -12.75 -0.70 4.54
CA CYS A 168 -12.88 -0.44 3.10
C CYS A 168 -12.07 -1.42 2.25
N LEU A 169 -10.92 -1.88 2.76
CA LEU A 169 -10.23 -3.08 2.26
C LEU A 169 -11.14 -4.28 2.53
N GLN A 170 -11.34 -5.13 1.53
CA GLN A 170 -12.19 -6.31 1.64
C GLN A 170 -11.33 -7.54 1.87
N GLN A 171 -10.34 -7.74 1.00
CA GLN A 171 -9.44 -8.88 1.06
C GLN A 171 -8.08 -8.54 0.43
N VAL A 172 -7.09 -9.36 0.77
CA VAL A 172 -5.81 -9.43 0.09
C VAL A 172 -5.53 -10.87 -0.35
N SER A 173 -4.84 -11.03 -1.47
CA SER A 173 -4.33 -12.33 -1.92
C SER A 173 -2.83 -12.25 -2.23
N PHE A 174 -2.16 -13.38 -2.04
CA PHE A 174 -0.72 -13.54 -2.16
C PHE A 174 -0.46 -14.63 -3.18
N GLU A 175 0.10 -14.26 -4.31
CA GLU A 175 0.15 -15.12 -5.48
C GLU A 175 1.61 -15.39 -5.87
N PRO A 176 2.17 -16.58 -5.54
CA PRO A 176 3.48 -16.98 -6.00
C PRO A 176 3.54 -17.06 -7.52
N THR A 177 4.57 -16.45 -8.09
CA THR A 177 4.88 -16.53 -9.52
C THR A 177 6.36 -16.80 -9.72
N PRO A 178 6.80 -17.19 -10.93
CA PRO A 178 8.23 -17.30 -11.23
C PRO A 178 9.02 -16.01 -11.02
N ALA A 179 8.37 -14.84 -11.09
CA ALA A 179 9.02 -13.54 -10.85
C ALA A 179 9.07 -13.13 -9.37
N GLY A 180 8.41 -13.88 -8.48
CA GLY A 180 8.24 -13.53 -7.06
C GLY A 180 6.77 -13.43 -6.66
N LEU A 181 6.53 -12.90 -5.46
CA LEU A 181 5.20 -12.78 -4.89
C LEU A 181 4.44 -11.60 -5.53
N VAL A 182 3.21 -11.86 -5.98
CA VAL A 182 2.26 -10.83 -6.39
C VAL A 182 1.21 -10.66 -5.30
N THR A 183 1.13 -9.48 -4.71
CA THR A 183 0.10 -9.14 -3.72
C THR A 183 -1.04 -8.42 -4.43
N ASN A 184 -2.29 -8.84 -4.20
CA ASN A 184 -3.48 -8.16 -4.73
C ASN A 184 -4.35 -7.68 -3.57
N ALA A 185 -4.82 -6.43 -3.63
CA ALA A 185 -5.70 -5.84 -2.63
C ALA A 185 -6.98 -5.33 -3.29
N PHE A 186 -8.12 -5.55 -2.62
CA PHE A 186 -9.43 -5.20 -3.15
C PHE A 186 -10.15 -4.25 -2.19
N TYR A 187 -10.41 -3.03 -2.64
CA TYR A 187 -11.15 -2.01 -1.90
C TYR A 187 -12.52 -1.78 -2.53
N ALA A 188 -13.56 -1.72 -1.70
CA ALA A 188 -14.86 -1.23 -2.15
C ALA A 188 -14.81 0.27 -2.46
N THR A 189 -14.23 1.03 -1.53
CA THR A 189 -13.99 2.48 -1.66
C THR A 189 -12.61 2.83 -1.13
N GLN A 190 -12.02 3.94 -1.59
CA GLN A 190 -10.74 4.43 -1.11
C GLN A 190 -10.73 5.95 -1.05
N GLN A 191 -10.30 6.51 0.08
CA GLN A 191 -10.11 7.95 0.22
C GLN A 191 -8.73 8.34 -0.34
N ILE A 192 -8.71 9.12 -1.42
CA ILE A 192 -7.48 9.48 -2.14
C ILE A 192 -6.53 10.29 -1.26
N PHE A 193 -7.05 11.32 -0.58
CA PHE A 193 -6.27 12.23 0.24
C PHE A 193 -5.91 11.64 1.61
N ASP A 194 -6.91 11.29 2.41
CA ASP A 194 -6.70 10.86 3.81
C ASP A 194 -5.97 9.51 3.94
N LYS A 195 -6.11 8.59 2.97
CA LYS A 195 -5.79 7.16 3.20
C LYS A 195 -4.98 6.48 2.11
N ALA A 196 -5.15 6.85 0.83
CA ALA A 196 -4.65 6.02 -0.27
C ALA A 196 -3.13 5.81 -0.22
N TYR A 197 -2.36 6.87 -0.02
CA TYR A 197 -0.91 6.78 0.05
C TYR A 197 -0.47 5.80 1.15
N GLY A 198 -0.90 6.02 2.39
CA GLY A 198 -0.53 5.16 3.52
C GLY A 198 -1.06 3.73 3.38
N ASN A 199 -2.26 3.56 2.83
CA ASN A 199 -2.80 2.22 2.54
C ASN A 199 -1.92 1.46 1.54
N TYR A 200 -1.47 2.12 0.46
CA TYR A 200 -0.60 1.50 -0.53
C TYR A 200 0.77 1.16 0.05
N LEU A 201 1.32 2.04 0.90
CA LEU A 201 2.58 1.80 1.60
C LEU A 201 2.46 0.59 2.55
N GLY A 202 1.41 0.57 3.38
CA GLY A 202 1.16 -0.54 4.30
C GLY A 202 0.90 -1.86 3.57
N LEU A 203 0.25 -1.84 2.40
CA LEU A 203 0.06 -3.02 1.57
C LEU A 203 1.38 -3.52 0.95
N ALA A 204 2.27 -2.61 0.54
CA ALA A 204 3.59 -2.99 0.07
C ALA A 204 4.43 -3.59 1.21
N GLN A 205 4.36 -3.02 2.41
CA GLN A 205 5.02 -3.58 3.60
C GLN A 205 4.47 -4.96 3.98
N LEU A 206 3.14 -5.15 3.94
CA LEU A 206 2.50 -6.46 4.11
C LEU A 206 2.98 -7.47 3.06
N GLY A 207 3.01 -7.05 1.79
CA GLY A 207 3.50 -7.87 0.69
C GLY A 207 4.96 -8.26 0.87
N ALA A 208 5.81 -7.34 1.33
CA ALA A 208 7.22 -7.58 1.61
C ALA A 208 7.41 -8.58 2.76
N PHE A 209 6.63 -8.45 3.84
CA PHE A 209 6.60 -9.42 4.93
C PHE A 209 6.20 -10.82 4.45
N MET A 210 5.10 -10.93 3.68
CA MET A 210 4.66 -12.23 3.17
C MET A 210 5.69 -12.82 2.20
N ALA A 211 6.29 -12.01 1.33
CA ALA A 211 7.33 -12.45 0.41
C ALA A 211 8.56 -12.98 1.16
N HIS A 212 9.00 -12.27 2.19
CA HIS A 212 10.07 -12.68 3.10
C HIS A 212 9.78 -14.04 3.74
N GLU A 213 8.61 -14.21 4.36
CA GLU A 213 8.20 -15.44 5.03
C GLU A 213 7.97 -16.62 4.08
N MET A 214 7.77 -16.33 2.79
CA MET A 214 7.62 -17.30 1.70
C MET A 214 8.93 -17.55 0.95
N GLY A 215 10.03 -16.89 1.35
CA GLY A 215 11.37 -17.09 0.76
C GLY A 215 11.49 -16.63 -0.70
N MET A 216 10.78 -15.57 -1.10
CA MET A 216 10.80 -15.04 -2.47
C MET A 216 10.77 -13.51 -2.50
N PRO A 217 11.20 -12.84 -3.58
CA PRO A 217 11.09 -11.39 -3.68
C PRO A 217 9.63 -10.93 -3.85
N LEU A 218 9.32 -9.72 -3.41
CA LEU A 218 8.05 -9.05 -3.76
C LEU A 218 8.15 -8.54 -5.20
N ALA A 219 7.36 -9.13 -6.09
CA ALA A 219 7.39 -8.79 -7.52
C ALA A 219 6.45 -7.64 -7.87
N ARG A 220 5.23 -7.65 -7.31
CA ARG A 220 4.17 -6.71 -7.67
C ARG A 220 3.17 -6.52 -6.53
N LEU A 221 2.65 -5.31 -6.41
CA LEU A 221 1.43 -5.00 -5.68
C LEU A 221 0.37 -4.49 -6.66
N ASN A 222 -0.80 -5.14 -6.69
CA ASN A 222 -1.99 -4.66 -7.39
C ASN A 222 -3.03 -4.18 -6.38
N VAL A 223 -3.63 -3.03 -6.63
CA VAL A 223 -4.71 -2.46 -5.82
C VAL A 223 -5.89 -2.16 -6.73
N MET A 224 -6.98 -2.89 -6.54
CA MET A 224 -8.24 -2.70 -7.24
C MET A 224 -9.19 -1.96 -6.32
N VAL A 225 -9.71 -0.83 -6.78
CA VAL A 225 -10.64 -0.01 -6.02
C VAL A 225 -11.92 0.18 -6.83
N GLY A 226 -13.06 -0.15 -6.23
CA GLY A 226 -14.38 0.13 -6.82
C GLY A 226 -14.57 1.62 -7.08
N ILE A 227 -14.45 2.44 -6.04
CA ILE A 227 -14.55 3.90 -6.13
C ILE A 227 -13.42 4.55 -5.32
N ALA A 228 -12.52 5.27 -5.99
CA ALA A 228 -11.53 6.12 -5.33
C ALA A 228 -12.05 7.57 -5.32
N LYS A 229 -12.12 8.20 -4.15
CA LYS A 229 -12.74 9.51 -3.96
C LYS A 229 -11.78 10.52 -3.31
N LEU A 230 -11.71 11.72 -3.88
CA LEU A 230 -11.20 12.89 -3.21
C LEU A 230 -12.30 13.42 -2.30
N GLU A 231 -12.17 13.12 -1.01
CA GLU A 231 -13.07 13.61 0.02
C GLU A 231 -12.27 14.27 1.13
N ARG A 232 -12.97 14.99 2.01
CA ARG A 232 -12.41 15.63 3.22
C ARG A 232 -11.42 16.78 2.97
N ILE A 233 -11.14 17.05 1.71
CA ILE A 233 -10.49 18.25 1.18
C ILE A 233 -11.18 18.60 -0.16
N THR A 234 -11.30 19.88 -0.48
CA THR A 234 -11.85 20.33 -1.76
C THR A 234 -10.74 20.58 -2.76
N LYS A 235 -11.07 20.50 -4.05
CA LYS A 235 -10.12 20.79 -5.14
C LYS A 235 -9.58 22.23 -5.11
N SER A 236 -10.36 23.14 -4.52
CA SER A 236 -10.05 24.56 -4.35
C SER A 236 -9.33 24.89 -3.05
N ASP A 237 -8.99 23.89 -2.23
CA ASP A 237 -8.32 24.13 -0.96
C ASP A 237 -6.91 24.67 -1.21
N ALA A 238 -6.64 25.91 -0.77
CA ALA A 238 -5.38 26.59 -1.03
C ALA A 238 -4.17 25.85 -0.44
N ASP A 239 -4.36 25.05 0.62
CA ASP A 239 -3.27 24.31 1.25
C ASP A 239 -2.77 23.13 0.39
N LEU A 240 -3.47 22.78 -0.69
CA LEU A 240 -3.04 21.77 -1.66
C LEU A 240 -1.86 22.23 -2.51
N ALA A 241 -1.66 23.54 -2.71
CA ALA A 241 -0.71 24.05 -3.70
C ALA A 241 0.71 23.44 -3.57
N PRO A 242 1.35 23.40 -2.38
CA PRO A 242 2.68 22.81 -2.25
C PRO A 242 2.75 21.32 -2.61
N LEU A 243 1.68 20.57 -2.32
CA LEU A 243 1.56 19.16 -2.64
C LEU A 243 1.35 18.94 -4.14
N VAL A 244 0.52 19.78 -4.76
CA VAL A 244 0.24 19.75 -6.19
C VAL A 244 1.49 20.11 -7.00
N ASP A 245 2.24 21.12 -6.57
CA ASP A 245 3.51 21.50 -7.20
C ASP A 245 4.52 20.34 -7.15
N ALA A 246 4.67 19.70 -5.98
CA ALA A 246 5.54 18.53 -5.82
C ALA A 246 5.07 17.34 -6.68
N ALA A 247 3.75 17.12 -6.77
CA ALA A 247 3.17 16.06 -7.59
C ALA A 247 3.43 16.31 -9.09
N HIS A 248 3.23 17.54 -9.57
CA HIS A 248 3.53 17.90 -10.96
C HIS A 248 5.02 17.73 -11.28
N ALA A 249 5.91 18.18 -10.39
CA ALA A 249 7.35 18.03 -10.57
C ALA A 249 7.77 16.56 -10.68
N LEU A 250 7.15 15.66 -9.90
CA LEU A 250 7.44 14.23 -9.93
C LEU A 250 6.85 13.51 -11.16
N VAL A 251 5.69 13.94 -11.65
CA VAL A 251 4.98 13.31 -12.78
C VAL A 251 5.43 13.86 -14.13
N ALA A 252 6.05 15.04 -14.15
CA ALA A 252 6.62 15.61 -15.36
C ALA A 252 7.58 14.63 -16.05
N PRO A 253 7.53 14.51 -17.39
CA PRO A 253 8.44 13.65 -18.11
C PRO A 253 9.89 14.07 -17.82
N ALA A 254 10.75 13.08 -17.55
CA ALA A 254 12.18 13.35 -17.38
C ALA A 254 12.69 14.13 -18.60
N ALA A 255 13.40 15.23 -18.36
CA ALA A 255 14.06 15.98 -19.43
C ALA A 255 14.89 15.00 -20.28
N ALA A 256 14.72 15.06 -21.60
CA ALA A 256 15.44 14.18 -22.51
C ALA A 256 16.95 14.23 -22.18
N PRO A 257 17.64 13.09 -22.09
CA PRO A 257 19.07 13.09 -21.83
C PRO A 257 19.75 13.93 -22.92
N ALA A 258 20.57 14.90 -22.51
CA ALA A 258 21.36 15.70 -23.43
C ALA A 258 22.10 14.76 -24.38
N THR A 259 21.89 14.95 -25.68
CA THR A 259 22.58 14.22 -26.75
C THR A 259 24.09 14.28 -26.48
N ARG A 260 24.69 13.13 -26.15
CA ARG A 260 26.15 13.03 -26.04
C ARG A 260 26.73 13.46 -27.39
N PRO A 261 27.75 14.35 -27.43
CA PRO A 261 28.41 14.69 -28.68
C PRO A 261 28.92 13.40 -29.33
N ALA A 262 28.69 13.26 -30.63
CA ALA A 262 29.21 12.16 -31.41
C ALA A 262 30.74 12.12 -31.25
N VAL A 263 31.26 11.00 -30.76
CA VAL A 263 32.70 10.74 -30.74
C VAL A 263 33.14 10.65 -32.20
N ALA A 264 33.94 11.61 -32.64
CA ALA A 264 34.55 11.59 -33.96
C ALA A 264 35.42 10.32 -34.08
N SER A 265 35.12 9.48 -35.08
CA SER A 265 35.94 8.33 -35.44
C SER A 265 37.32 8.79 -35.90
N ALA A 266 38.37 8.34 -35.22
CA ALA A 266 39.76 8.55 -35.67
C ALA A 266 40.01 7.79 -36.99
N PRO A 267 40.83 8.34 -37.91
CA PRO A 267 41.12 7.69 -39.17
C PRO A 267 42.03 6.48 -38.96
N ALA A 268 41.77 5.41 -39.71
CA ALA A 268 42.61 4.22 -39.75
C ALA A 268 44.02 4.60 -40.22
N GLY A 269 45.01 4.34 -39.37
CA GLY A 269 46.42 4.51 -39.70
C GLY A 269 46.87 3.50 -40.75
N ALA A 270 47.57 4.02 -41.76
CA ALA A 270 48.23 3.25 -42.79
C ALA A 270 49.50 2.57 -42.24
N THR A 271 49.72 1.37 -42.77
CA THR A 271 50.95 0.54 -42.82
C THR A 271 52.30 1.26 -42.65
N LEU A 272 53.17 0.66 -41.85
CA LEU A 272 54.47 0.09 -42.26
C LEU A 272 54.78 -1.15 -41.41
#